data_AF-A0A1F9RZ36-F1
#
_entry.id   AF-A0A1F9RZ36-F1
#
_cell.length_a   1.000
_cell.length_b   1.000
_cell.length_c   1.000
_cell.angle_alpha   90.00
_cell.angle_beta   90.00
_cell.angle_gamma   90.00
#
_symmetry.space_group_name_H-M   'P 1'
#
loop_
_entity.id
_entity.type
_entity.pdbx_description
1 polymer ?
#
loop_
_entity_poly.entity_id
_entity_poly.type
_entity_poly.pdbx_seq_one_letter_code
_entity_poly.pdbx_strand_id
1 'polypeptide(L)'
;MQAIERLLARRARVRGRLPPFGELVRGSVFTRRMRCGKPTCRCVRGVLHRATYLGVSFAGGRTVQISLPPALVATARRWVANYQAWWRAIEAVSKINRELLRRRRSALGESAGTAARGRPRRRRRRSAS
;
A
#
# COMPACT_ATOMS: atom_id res chain seq x y z
N MET A 1 29.38 -0.07 2.93
CA MET A 1 28.48 0.04 4.09
C MET A 1 27.54 1.24 4.02
N GLN A 2 28.01 2.45 3.68
CA GLN A 2 27.21 3.70 3.64
C GLN A 2 25.87 3.63 2.87
N ALA A 3 25.78 2.85 1.78
CA ALA A 3 24.55 2.76 1.00
C ALA A 3 23.42 1.94 1.68
N ILE A 4 23.76 0.94 2.49
CA ILE A 4 22.78 0.16 3.27
C ILE A 4 22.24 1.03 4.41
N GLU A 5 23.11 1.76 5.11
CA GLU A 5 22.74 2.70 6.17
C GLU A 5 21.78 3.78 5.64
N ARG A 6 22.04 4.36 4.46
CA ARG A 6 21.14 5.32 3.81
C ARG A 6 19.74 4.73 3.57
N LEU A 7 19.65 3.46 3.13
CA LEU A 7 18.38 2.76 2.93
C LEU A 7 17.65 2.52 4.26
N LEU A 8 18.37 2.10 5.30
CA LEU A 8 17.81 1.90 6.64
C LEU A 8 17.29 3.21 7.24
N ALA A 9 18.06 4.29 7.12
CA ALA A 9 17.66 5.63 7.56
C ALA A 9 16.42 6.11 6.80
N ARG A 10 16.37 5.91 5.48
CA ARG A 10 15.18 6.23 4.68
C ARG A 10 13.95 5.43 5.13
N ARG A 11 14.11 4.14 5.41
CA ARG A 11 13.03 3.29 5.93
C ARG A 11 12.52 3.79 7.29
N ALA A 12 13.43 4.14 8.20
CA ALA A 12 13.09 4.69 9.50
C ALA A 12 12.30 6.01 9.38
N ARG A 13 12.71 6.90 8.48
CA ARG A 13 11.98 8.16 8.19
C ARG A 13 10.56 7.93 7.68
N VAL A 14 10.35 6.92 6.82
CA VAL A 14 9.00 6.57 6.35
C VAL A 14 8.15 6.10 7.53
N ARG A 15 8.69 5.22 8.38
CA ARG A 15 7.99 4.73 9.58
C ARG A 15 7.63 5.85 10.56
N GLY A 16 8.53 6.81 10.77
CA GLY A 16 8.33 7.91 11.72
C GLY A 16 7.27 8.94 11.31
N ARG A 17 6.74 8.87 10.08
CA ARG A 17 5.71 9.79 9.55
C ARG A 17 4.33 9.15 9.45
N LEU A 18 4.17 7.94 9.98
CA LEU A 18 2.92 7.20 9.88
C LEU A 18 1.88 7.73 10.88
N PRO A 19 0.62 7.89 10.47
CA PRO A 19 -0.46 8.23 11.39
C PRO A 19 -0.77 7.04 12.32
N PRO A 20 -1.51 7.27 13.42
CA PRO A 20 -1.87 6.21 14.36
C PRO A 20 -2.60 5.04 13.69
N PHE A 21 -2.21 3.81 14.02
CA PHE A 21 -2.78 2.60 13.41
C PHE A 21 -4.25 2.37 13.80
N GLY A 22 -4.67 2.84 14.98
CA GLY A 22 -6.07 2.76 15.43
C GLY A 22 -7.02 3.71 14.68
N GLU A 23 -6.50 4.62 13.87
CA GLU A 23 -7.28 5.64 13.16
C GLU A 23 -7.26 5.41 11.65
N LEU A 24 -7.55 4.17 11.22
CA LEU A 24 -7.48 3.74 9.83
C LEU A 24 -8.78 3.09 9.38
N VAL A 25 -9.28 3.53 8.23
CA VAL A 25 -10.38 2.86 7.54
C VAL A 25 -10.09 2.83 6.04
N ARG A 26 -10.11 1.62 5.48
CA ARG A 26 -10.12 1.45 4.02
C ARG A 26 -11.46 1.89 3.47
N GLY A 27 -11.46 2.76 2.46
CA GLY A 27 -12.68 3.13 1.75
C GLY A 27 -12.64 4.51 1.14
N SER A 28 -13.81 5.06 0.87
CA SER A 28 -14.00 6.43 0.40
C SER A 28 -15.23 7.05 1.06
N VAL A 29 -15.16 8.36 1.32
CA VAL A 29 -16.30 9.13 1.83
C VAL A 29 -16.90 9.93 0.68
N PHE A 30 -18.19 9.75 0.41
CA PHE A 30 -18.87 10.43 -0.69
C PHE A 30 -20.29 10.85 -0.30
N THR A 31 -20.84 11.85 -0.98
CA THR A 31 -22.20 12.33 -0.75
C THR A 31 -23.08 11.94 -1.93
N ARG A 32 -24.23 11.33 -1.64
CA ARG A 32 -25.26 11.02 -2.64
C ARG A 32 -26.39 12.04 -2.58
N ARG A 33 -26.94 12.34 -3.76
CA ARG A 33 -28.19 13.08 -3.92
C ARG A 33 -29.29 12.11 -4.34
N MET A 34 -30.42 12.10 -3.65
CA MET A 34 -31.48 11.11 -3.87
C MET A 34 -32.90 11.67 -3.69
N ARG A 35 -33.87 11.00 -4.32
CA ARG A 35 -35.31 11.19 -4.09
C ARG A 35 -35.78 10.15 -3.06
N CYS A 36 -36.78 10.50 -2.24
CA CYS A 36 -37.30 9.60 -1.21
C CYS A 36 -38.52 8.78 -1.64
N GLY A 37 -39.01 8.94 -2.87
CA GLY A 37 -40.18 8.23 -3.39
C GLY A 37 -41.54 8.81 -2.96
N LYS A 38 -41.58 9.72 -1.98
CA LYS A 38 -42.82 10.39 -1.58
C LYS A 38 -43.24 11.44 -2.62
N PRO A 39 -44.45 11.34 -3.21
CA PRO A 39 -44.88 12.24 -4.29
C PRO A 39 -45.02 13.69 -3.84
N THR A 40 -45.34 13.91 -2.56
CA THR A 40 -45.49 15.25 -1.97
C THR A 40 -44.18 15.88 -1.48
N CYS A 41 -43.06 15.17 -1.59
CA CYS A 41 -41.80 15.68 -1.05
C CYS A 41 -41.16 16.75 -1.95
N ARG A 42 -40.52 17.75 -1.31
CA ARG A 42 -39.71 18.78 -2.00
C ARG A 42 -38.62 18.22 -2.93
N CYS A 43 -38.18 16.98 -2.73
CA CYS A 43 -37.21 16.35 -3.62
C CYS A 43 -37.74 16.08 -5.03
N VAL A 44 -39.07 15.98 -5.19
CA VAL A 44 -39.70 15.86 -6.51
C VAL A 44 -39.62 17.18 -7.27
N ARG A 45 -39.70 18.32 -6.55
CA ARG A 45 -39.60 19.69 -7.09
C ARG A 45 -38.15 20.18 -7.30
N GLY A 46 -37.17 19.28 -7.27
CA GLY A 46 -35.76 19.59 -7.54
C GLY A 46 -34.83 19.68 -6.33
N VAL A 47 -35.36 19.74 -5.10
CA VAL A 47 -34.53 19.83 -3.87
C VAL A 47 -34.17 18.44 -3.35
N LEU A 48 -33.19 17.78 -4.00
CA LEU A 48 -32.78 16.42 -3.66
C LEU A 48 -32.24 16.30 -2.22
N HIS A 49 -32.56 15.17 -1.56
CA HIS A 49 -31.96 14.82 -0.28
C HIS A 49 -30.47 14.57 -0.44
N ARG A 50 -29.69 14.86 0.61
CA ARG A 50 -28.26 14.61 0.66
C ARG A 50 -27.94 13.73 1.85
N ALA A 51 -27.17 12.66 1.60
CA ALA A 51 -26.62 11.81 2.65
C ALA A 51 -25.17 11.49 2.32
N THR A 52 -24.32 11.49 3.34
CA THR A 52 -22.90 11.17 3.21
C THR A 52 -22.67 9.73 3.66
N TYR A 53 -21.85 9.01 2.92
CA TYR A 53 -21.58 7.59 3.14
C TYR A 53 -20.08 7.34 3.18
N LEU A 54 -19.68 6.38 3.99
CA LEU A 54 -18.43 5.65 3.84
C LEU A 54 -18.69 4.40 3.01
N GLY A 55 -18.03 4.26 1.86
CA GLY A 55 -18.07 3.04 1.05
C GLY A 55 -16.78 2.25 1.11
N VAL A 56 -16.91 0.93 1.20
CA VAL A 56 -15.79 -0.02 1.18
C VAL A 56 -16.06 -1.08 0.13
N SER A 57 -15.16 -1.24 -0.83
CA SER A 57 -15.20 -2.32 -1.83
C SER A 57 -14.16 -3.38 -1.50
N PHE A 58 -14.64 -4.62 -1.37
CA PHE A 58 -13.87 -5.81 -1.07
C PHE A 58 -13.53 -6.59 -2.35
N ALA A 59 -12.62 -7.56 -2.23
CA ALA A 59 -12.40 -8.53 -3.29
C ALA A 59 -13.70 -9.29 -3.63
N GLY A 60 -13.89 -9.65 -4.90
CA GLY A 60 -15.11 -10.31 -5.36
C GLY A 60 -16.31 -9.36 -5.60
N GLY A 61 -16.08 -8.06 -5.70
CA GLY A 61 -17.10 -7.08 -6.10
C GLY A 61 -18.08 -6.65 -5.01
N ARG A 62 -18.01 -7.24 -3.81
CA ARG A 62 -18.87 -6.85 -2.68
C ARG A 62 -18.55 -5.42 -2.22
N THR A 63 -19.57 -4.58 -2.13
CA THR A 63 -19.47 -3.21 -1.60
C THR A 63 -20.38 -3.03 -0.39
N VAL A 64 -19.83 -2.45 0.68
CA VAL A 64 -20.56 -2.05 1.89
C VAL A 64 -20.62 -0.53 1.96
N GLN A 65 -21.78 0.01 2.33
CA GLN A 65 -21.98 1.44 2.54
C GLN A 65 -22.52 1.69 3.95
N ILE A 66 -21.90 2.65 4.65
CA ILE A 66 -22.31 3.07 5.99
C ILE A 66 -22.73 4.54 5.89
N SER A 67 -23.97 4.84 6.25
CA SER A 67 -24.46 6.23 6.33
C SER A 67 -23.77 6.95 7.49
N LEU A 68 -23.24 8.14 7.22
CA LEU A 68 -22.51 8.94 8.20
C LEU A 68 -23.36 10.13 8.66
N PRO A 69 -23.63 10.25 9.98
CA PRO A 69 -24.08 11.49 10.58
C PRO A 69 -23.06 12.62 10.32
N PRO A 70 -23.48 13.90 10.22
CA PRO A 70 -22.57 15.02 9.98
C PRO A 70 -21.37 15.08 10.94
N ALA A 71 -21.59 14.76 12.22
CA ALA A 71 -20.56 14.74 13.25
C ALA A 71 -19.42 13.74 12.97
N LEU A 72 -19.67 12.66 12.24
CA LEU A 72 -18.66 11.62 11.95
C LEU A 72 -17.95 11.83 10.61
N VAL A 73 -18.43 12.74 9.76
CA VAL A 73 -17.87 12.91 8.39
C VAL A 73 -16.40 13.33 8.43
N ALA A 74 -16.04 14.25 9.31
CA ALA A 74 -14.65 14.72 9.43
C ALA A 74 -13.72 13.59 9.90
N THR A 75 -14.14 12.83 10.91
CA THR A 75 -13.40 11.68 11.44
C THR A 75 -13.20 10.60 10.38
N ALA A 76 -14.28 10.22 9.66
CA ALA A 76 -14.19 9.21 8.60
C ALA A 76 -13.24 9.64 7.48
N ARG A 77 -13.28 10.91 7.07
CA ARG A 77 -12.35 11.46 6.06
C ARG A 77 -10.90 11.40 6.53
N ARG A 78 -10.64 11.75 7.80
CA ARG A 78 -9.30 11.66 8.40
C ARG A 78 -8.81 10.21 8.39
N TRP A 79 -9.63 9.26 8.81
CA TRP A 79 -9.24 7.85 8.87
C TRP A 79 -9.01 7.23 7.48
N VAL A 80 -9.78 7.63 6.47
CA VAL A 80 -9.52 7.26 5.07
C VAL A 80 -8.20 7.86 4.57
N ALA A 81 -7.91 9.13 4.88
CA ALA A 81 -6.64 9.76 4.51
C ALA A 81 -5.44 9.06 5.20
N ASN A 82 -5.60 8.70 6.47
CA ASN A 82 -4.59 7.95 7.21
C ASN A 82 -4.33 6.57 6.57
N TYR A 83 -5.39 5.85 6.19
CA TYR A 83 -5.26 4.58 5.46
C TYR A 83 -4.46 4.76 4.16
N GLN A 84 -4.74 5.81 3.38
CA GLN A 84 -4.00 6.10 2.16
C GLN A 84 -2.52 6.43 2.43
N ALA A 85 -2.21 7.12 3.53
CA ALA A 85 -0.83 7.39 3.94
C ALA A 85 -0.09 6.09 4.31
N TRP A 86 -0.76 5.19 5.04
CA TRP A 86 -0.23 3.85 5.33
C TRP A 86 0.02 3.04 4.07
N TRP A 87 -0.93 3.01 3.13
CA TRP A 87 -0.76 2.30 1.87
C TRP A 87 0.47 2.79 1.09
N ARG A 88 0.64 4.11 0.96
CA ARG A 88 1.81 4.71 0.33
C ARG A 88 3.12 4.38 1.06
N ALA A 89 3.08 4.35 2.39
CA ALA A 89 4.25 4.01 3.19
C ALA A 89 4.64 2.53 3.06
N ILE A 90 3.66 1.62 3.01
CA ILE A 90 3.89 0.19 2.75
C ILE A 90 4.60 0.00 1.41
N GLU A 91 4.13 0.67 0.35
CA GLU A 91 4.77 0.61 -0.96
C GLU A 91 6.20 1.17 -0.94
N ALA A 92 6.41 2.30 -0.27
CA ALA A 92 7.73 2.91 -0.13
C ALA A 92 8.72 2.01 0.65
N VAL A 93 8.29 1.45 1.78
CA VAL A 93 9.09 0.51 2.58
C VAL A 93 9.37 -0.77 1.79
N SER A 94 8.38 -1.29 1.06
CA SER A 94 8.55 -2.47 0.21
C SER A 94 9.60 -2.24 -0.87
N LYS A 95 9.61 -1.07 -1.52
CA LYS A 95 10.66 -0.68 -2.49
C LYS A 95 12.05 -0.65 -1.84
N ILE A 96 12.18 -0.08 -0.65
CA ILE A 96 13.45 -0.03 0.08
C ILE A 96 13.92 -1.43 0.48
N ASN A 97 13.01 -2.27 0.97
CA ASN A 97 13.33 -3.64 1.38
C ASN A 97 13.79 -4.49 0.19
N ARG A 98 13.15 -4.35 -0.98
CA ARG A 98 13.61 -5.03 -2.21
C ARG A 98 15.06 -4.67 -2.56
N GLU A 99 15.43 -3.39 -2.42
CA GLU A 99 16.80 -2.93 -2.67
C GLU A 99 17.79 -3.47 -1.62
N LEU A 100 17.41 -3.47 -0.34
CA LEU A 100 18.21 -4.07 0.72
C LEU A 100 18.48 -5.55 0.46
N LEU A 101 17.46 -6.31 0.04
CA LEU A 101 17.59 -7.73 -0.30
C LEU A 101 18.54 -7.93 -1.48
N ARG A 102 18.46 -7.12 -2.54
CA ARG A 102 19.38 -7.19 -3.68
C ARG A 102 20.83 -6.99 -3.25
N ARG A 103 21.10 -5.99 -2.41
CA ARG A 103 22.47 -5.71 -1.92
C ARG A 103 23.01 -6.82 -1.03
N ARG A 104 22.19 -7.35 -0.13
CA ARG A 104 22.57 -8.48 0.72
C ARG A 104 22.88 -9.72 -0.12
N ARG A 105 22.08 -10.01 -1.13
CA ARG A 105 22.32 -11.11 -2.06
C ARG A 105 23.66 -10.98 -2.78
N SER A 106 24.01 -9.79 -3.28
CA SER A 106 25.30 -9.56 -3.94
C SER A 106 26.48 -9.80 -2.99
N ALA A 107 26.41 -9.29 -1.75
CA ALA A 107 27.46 -9.51 -0.76
C ALA A 107 27.65 -11.01 -0.42
N LEU A 108 26.56 -11.76 -0.29
CA LEU A 108 26.61 -13.22 -0.09
C LEU A 108 27.16 -13.96 -1.33
N GLY A 109 26.85 -13.50 -2.54
CA GLY A 109 27.34 -14.08 -3.79
C GLY A 109 28.81 -13.78 -4.09
N GLU A 110 29.29 -12.59 -3.76
CA GLU A 110 30.72 -12.22 -3.81
C GLU A 110 31.55 -13.11 -2.88
N SER A 111 31.02 -13.41 -1.69
CA SER A 111 31.66 -14.29 -0.71
C SER A 111 31.77 -15.75 -1.20
N ALA A 112 30.80 -16.22 -2.00
CA ALA A 112 30.83 -17.56 -2.59
C ALA A 112 31.70 -17.64 -3.87
N GLY A 113 31.83 -16.54 -4.62
CA GLY A 113 32.60 -16.46 -5.87
C GLY A 113 34.12 -16.45 -5.71
N THR A 114 34.63 -16.21 -4.50
CA THR A 114 36.08 -16.30 -4.20
C THR A 114 36.53 -17.75 -4.00
N ALA A 115 35.68 -18.62 -3.47
CA ALA A 115 35.99 -20.03 -3.23
C ALA A 115 35.96 -20.90 -4.51
N ALA A 116 35.25 -20.47 -5.56
CA ALA A 116 35.02 -21.27 -6.77
C ALA A 116 36.09 -21.09 -7.89
N ARG A 117 37.11 -20.23 -7.71
CA ARG A 117 38.15 -19.95 -8.74
C ARG A 117 39.32 -20.95 -8.77
N GLY A 118 39.21 -22.10 -8.11
CA GLY A 118 40.33 -23.02 -7.88
C GLY A 118 40.31 -24.36 -8.63
N ARG A 119 39.44 -24.61 -9.63
CA ARG A 119 39.42 -25.92 -10.30
C ARG A 119 39.91 -25.83 -11.76
N PRO A 120 41.09 -26.38 -12.10
CA PRO A 120 41.55 -26.38 -13.48
C PRO A 120 40.65 -27.31 -14.30
N ARG A 121 40.17 -26.80 -15.44
CA ARG A 121 39.39 -27.58 -16.41
C ARG A 121 40.30 -28.67 -17.00
N ARG A 122 40.14 -29.90 -16.53
CA ARG A 122 40.82 -31.08 -17.08
C ARG A 122 40.42 -31.22 -18.55
N ARG A 123 41.34 -30.88 -19.47
CA ARG A 123 41.17 -31.06 -20.93
C ARG A 123 40.88 -32.54 -21.18
N ARG A 124 39.66 -32.87 -21.61
CA ARG A 124 39.34 -34.21 -22.12
C ARG A 124 40.09 -34.36 -23.44
N ARG A 125 41.09 -35.24 -23.46
CA ARG A 125 41.75 -35.71 -24.68
C ARG A 125 40.68 -36.34 -25.57
N ARG A 126 40.59 -35.88 -26.82
CA ARG A 126 39.79 -36.52 -27.86
C ARG A 126 40.53 -37.81 -28.25
N SER A 127 39.90 -38.95 -28.02
CA SER A 127 40.31 -40.21 -28.64
C SER A 127 39.65 -40.26 -30.00
N ALA A 128 40.49 -40.33 -31.04
CA ALA A 128 40.08 -40.66 -32.40
C ALA A 128 39.71 -42.15 -32.47
N SER A 129 38.65 -42.46 -33.21
CA SER A 129 38.49 -43.62 -34.11
C SER A 129 37.08 -43.59 -34.69
#